data_AF-A0A0F9L6I8-F1
#
_entry.id   AF-A0A0F9L6I8-F1
#
_cell.length_a   1.000
_cell.length_b   1.000
_cell.length_c   1.000
_cell.angle_alpha   90.00
_cell.angle_beta   90.00
_cell.angle_gamma   90.00
#
_symmetry.space_group_name_H-M   'P 1'
#
loop_
_entity.id
_entity.type
_entity.pdbx_description
1 polymer ?
#
loop_
_entity_poly.entity_id
_entity_poly.type
_entity_poly.pdbx_seq_one_letter_code
_entity_poly.pdbx_strand_id
1 'polypeptide(L)'
;MKKARLNCICLLFITIFISLASCHINHYVNGEGNKRVSYPSNMWKCLVAESASEGYRGMKTVALVYRNRLERGMRLGCSGLKRRNLNAFIKKEGRRKEILAKRVVKEVFEENCADFTNGATHYENLESFPTPPWAKDMIIIRKEGKHTLYNYKRNE
;
A
#
# COMPACT_ATOMS: atom_id res chain seq x y z
N MET A 1 67.42 29.39 -20.25
CA MET A 1 66.73 28.54 -21.25
C MET A 1 66.24 27.26 -20.59
N LYS A 2 65.07 26.74 -20.98
CA LYS A 2 64.22 25.64 -20.41
C LYS A 2 63.01 26.19 -19.65
N LYS A 3 61.91 26.53 -20.33
CA LYS A 3 60.81 25.71 -20.89
C LYS A 3 59.95 24.99 -19.83
N ALA A 4 58.70 25.46 -19.80
CA ALA A 4 57.47 24.97 -19.19
C ALA A 4 57.23 23.45 -19.20
N ARG A 5 56.35 23.02 -18.28
CA ARG A 5 55.11 22.27 -18.59
C ARG A 5 54.20 22.15 -17.36
N LEU A 6 53.26 23.09 -17.25
CA LEU A 6 51.95 22.89 -16.66
C LEU A 6 51.09 22.18 -17.72
N ASN A 7 50.32 21.15 -17.38
CA ASN A 7 48.96 20.89 -17.91
C ASN A 7 48.47 19.44 -17.67
N CYS A 8 47.15 19.34 -17.48
CA CYS A 8 46.27 18.20 -17.80
C CYS A 8 46.05 17.07 -16.77
N ILE A 9 45.47 17.36 -15.59
CA ILE A 9 44.70 16.32 -14.84
C ILE A 9 43.51 16.95 -14.05
N CYS A 10 42.59 17.69 -14.69
CA CYS A 10 41.44 18.23 -13.93
C CYS A 10 40.08 18.29 -14.63
N LEU A 11 39.88 17.65 -15.80
CA LEU A 11 38.64 17.83 -16.58
C LEU A 11 38.04 16.53 -17.13
N LEU A 12 38.04 15.45 -16.35
CA LEU A 12 37.43 14.16 -16.76
C LEU A 12 36.55 13.50 -15.68
N PHE A 13 35.95 14.29 -14.77
CA PHE A 13 35.04 13.75 -13.74
C PHE A 13 33.67 14.45 -13.64
N ILE A 14 33.27 15.26 -14.64
CA ILE A 14 32.05 16.11 -14.56
C ILE A 14 30.99 15.75 -15.63
N THR A 15 30.92 14.51 -16.13
CA THR A 15 29.89 14.14 -17.13
C THR A 15 29.35 12.70 -17.04
N ILE A 16 29.45 12.02 -15.89
CA ILE A 16 28.76 10.73 -15.65
C ILE A 16 28.04 10.77 -14.29
N PHE A 17 27.14 11.73 -14.11
CA PHE A 17 26.20 11.73 -12.97
C PHE A 17 24.80 12.30 -13.32
N ILE A 18 24.48 12.40 -14.62
CA ILE A 18 23.18 12.90 -15.10
C ILE A 18 22.57 11.84 -16.03
N SER A 19 22.28 10.64 -15.52
CA SER A 19 21.52 9.64 -16.30
C SER A 19 20.78 8.59 -15.47
N LEU A 20 20.40 8.90 -14.22
CA LEU A 20 19.58 8.01 -13.38
C LEU A 20 18.56 8.77 -12.52
N ALA A 21 17.99 9.86 -13.03
CA ALA A 21 16.91 10.59 -12.35
C ALA A 21 15.75 10.96 -13.28
N SER A 22 15.55 10.19 -14.35
CA SER A 22 14.31 10.21 -15.14
C SER A 22 13.55 8.91 -14.93
N CYS A 23 13.45 8.45 -13.67
CA CYS A 23 12.29 7.66 -13.30
C CYS A 23 11.12 8.63 -13.39
N HIS A 24 10.31 8.48 -14.44
CA HIS A 24 9.05 9.18 -14.62
C HIS A 24 8.17 8.97 -13.39
N ILE A 25 8.35 9.83 -12.40
CA ILE A 25 7.31 10.16 -11.45
C ILE A 25 6.34 11.01 -12.24
N ASN A 26 5.47 10.34 -13.01
CA ASN A 26 4.18 10.88 -13.40
C ASN A 26 3.36 11.05 -12.12
N HIS A 27 3.72 12.06 -11.32
CA HIS A 27 2.79 12.67 -10.38
C HIS A 27 1.76 13.39 -11.24
N TYR A 28 0.78 12.63 -11.70
CA TYR A 28 -0.48 13.18 -12.19
C TYR A 28 -1.17 13.82 -10.97
N VAL A 29 -0.75 15.03 -10.62
CA VAL A 29 -1.42 15.88 -9.63
C VAL A 29 -2.63 16.48 -10.35
N ASN A 30 -3.64 15.65 -10.59
CA ASN A 30 -4.97 16.19 -10.85
C ASN A 30 -5.45 16.80 -9.53
N GLY A 31 -5.48 18.12 -9.49
CA GLY A 31 -5.99 18.94 -8.38
C GLY A 31 -7.51 18.82 -8.20
N GLU A 32 -8.03 17.60 -8.13
CA GLU A 32 -9.36 17.36 -7.57
C GLU A 32 -9.21 17.42 -6.05
N GLY A 33 -9.82 18.43 -5.43
CA GLY A 33 -9.72 18.68 -4.00
C GLY A 33 -9.87 17.38 -3.22
N ASN A 34 -8.84 17.06 -2.42
CA ASN A 34 -8.64 15.82 -1.66
C ASN A 34 -9.97 15.31 -1.06
N LYS A 35 -10.72 14.51 -1.82
CA LYS A 35 -12.04 14.06 -1.40
C LYS A 35 -11.79 13.00 -0.35
N ARG A 36 -11.87 13.40 0.92
CA ARG A 36 -11.69 12.49 2.05
C ARG A 36 -12.64 11.31 1.89
N VAL A 37 -12.04 10.13 1.79
CA VAL A 37 -12.76 8.87 1.67
C VAL A 37 -13.52 8.62 2.98
N SER A 38 -14.84 8.41 2.90
CA SER A 38 -15.62 8.04 4.09
C SER A 38 -15.41 6.57 4.43
N TYR A 39 -15.10 6.28 5.69
CA TYR A 39 -14.85 4.93 6.18
C TYR A 39 -15.52 4.70 7.55
N PRO A 40 -15.85 3.45 7.91
CA PRO A 40 -16.47 3.15 9.21
C PRO A 40 -15.58 3.52 10.39
N SER A 41 -16.14 4.10 11.45
CA SER A 41 -15.40 4.48 12.67
C SER A 41 -14.71 3.30 13.38
N ASN A 42 -15.17 2.07 13.12
CA ASN A 42 -14.59 0.84 13.62
C ASN A 42 -13.64 0.15 12.62
N MET A 43 -13.13 0.84 11.59
CA MET A 43 -12.20 0.29 10.59
C MET A 43 -10.99 -0.39 11.23
N TRP A 44 -10.46 0.14 12.33
CA TRP A 44 -9.32 -0.49 13.02
C TRP A 44 -9.63 -1.92 13.49
N LYS A 45 -10.90 -2.23 13.82
CA LYS A 45 -11.34 -3.59 14.16
C LYS A 45 -11.24 -4.54 12.98
N CYS A 46 -11.55 -4.04 11.78
CA CYS A 46 -11.37 -4.77 10.54
C CYS A 46 -9.91 -5.16 10.34
N LEU A 47 -8.98 -4.21 10.49
CA LEU A 47 -7.55 -4.47 10.28
C LEU A 47 -7.00 -5.52 11.26
N VAL A 48 -7.41 -5.46 12.53
CA VAL A 48 -7.06 -6.49 13.51
C VAL A 48 -7.62 -7.85 13.09
N ALA A 49 -8.88 -7.92 12.66
CA ALA A 49 -9.49 -9.19 12.25
C ALA A 49 -8.84 -9.81 10.99
N GLU A 50 -8.43 -8.99 10.02
CA GLU A 50 -7.90 -9.46 8.74
C GLU A 50 -6.38 -9.69 8.77
N SER A 51 -5.63 -8.97 9.61
CA SER A 51 -4.17 -8.87 9.45
C SER A 51 -3.38 -8.69 10.75
N ALA A 52 -3.94 -9.07 11.91
CA ALA A 52 -3.23 -8.98 13.18
C ALA A 52 -1.87 -9.69 13.19
N SER A 53 -1.75 -10.85 12.54
CA SER A 53 -0.50 -11.62 12.47
C SER A 53 0.60 -10.98 11.63
N GLU A 54 0.25 -10.13 10.67
CA GLU A 54 1.18 -9.61 9.65
C GLU A 54 1.94 -8.35 10.09
N GLY A 55 1.65 -7.85 11.30
CA GLY A 55 2.28 -6.67 11.86
C GLY A 55 1.88 -5.37 11.14
N TYR A 56 2.68 -4.32 11.33
CA TYR A 56 2.35 -2.97 10.86
C TYR A 56 2.21 -2.89 9.34
N ARG A 57 3.18 -3.47 8.60
CA ARG A 57 3.21 -3.41 7.14
C ARG A 57 2.03 -4.17 6.52
N GLY A 58 1.68 -5.33 7.06
CA GLY A 58 0.52 -6.09 6.60
C GLY A 58 -0.81 -5.35 6.85
N MET A 59 -0.99 -4.79 8.05
CA MET A 59 -2.16 -3.96 8.36
C MET A 59 -2.26 -2.76 7.41
N LYS A 60 -1.14 -2.08 7.15
CA LYS A 60 -1.10 -0.92 6.23
C LYS A 60 -1.43 -1.32 4.80
N THR A 61 -0.94 -2.47 4.34
CA THR A 61 -1.28 -3.04 3.03
C THR A 61 -2.79 -3.25 2.90
N VAL A 62 -3.42 -3.90 3.88
CA VAL A 62 -4.87 -4.15 3.88
C VAL A 62 -5.65 -2.85 3.93
N ALA A 63 -5.22 -1.88 4.75
CA ALA A 63 -5.86 -0.57 4.83
C ALA A 63 -5.80 0.21 3.50
N LEU A 64 -4.66 0.19 2.81
CA LEU A 64 -4.50 0.81 1.49
C LEU A 64 -5.44 0.16 0.46
N VAL A 65 -5.56 -1.17 0.45
CA VAL A 65 -6.52 -1.86 -0.42
C VAL A 65 -7.96 -1.42 -0.13
N TYR A 66 -8.34 -1.28 1.14
CA TYR A 66 -9.66 -0.76 1.50
C TYR A 66 -9.87 0.70 1.09
N ARG A 67 -8.85 1.55 1.21
CA ARG A 67 -8.91 2.92 0.70
C ARG A 67 -9.17 2.93 -0.81
N ASN A 68 -8.38 2.17 -1.57
CA ASN A 68 -8.50 2.07 -3.02
C ASN A 68 -9.88 1.54 -3.46
N ARG A 69 -10.48 0.61 -2.70
CA ARG A 69 -11.87 0.16 -2.92
C ARG A 69 -12.84 1.33 -2.79
N LEU A 70 -12.78 2.04 -1.68
CA LEU A 70 -13.71 3.12 -1.37
C LEU A 70 -13.56 4.31 -2.31
N GLU A 71 -12.34 4.66 -2.72
CA GLU A 71 -12.05 5.68 -3.74
C GLU A 71 -12.70 5.35 -5.09
N ARG A 72 -12.79 4.05 -5.43
CA ARG A 72 -13.46 3.56 -6.64
C ARG A 72 -14.96 3.33 -6.45
N GLY A 73 -15.55 3.76 -5.34
CA GLY A 73 -16.97 3.56 -5.05
C GLY A 73 -17.35 2.10 -4.76
N MET A 74 -16.37 1.22 -4.51
CA MET A 74 -16.63 -0.17 -4.16
C MET A 74 -17.09 -0.29 -2.71
N ARG A 75 -17.86 -1.35 -2.41
CA ARG A 75 -18.16 -1.71 -1.03
C ARG A 75 -16.87 -2.10 -0.32
N LEU A 76 -16.74 -1.73 0.95
CA LEU A 76 -15.56 -2.07 1.77
C LEU A 76 -15.22 -3.56 1.71
N GLY A 77 -16.23 -4.43 1.86
CA GLY A 77 -16.05 -5.88 1.75
C GLY A 77 -15.25 -6.50 2.90
N CYS A 78 -15.11 -5.83 4.04
CA CYS A 78 -14.44 -6.38 5.20
C CYS A 78 -15.28 -7.47 5.88
N SER A 79 -14.82 -8.72 5.77
CA SER A 79 -15.51 -9.88 6.35
C SER A 79 -15.35 -9.91 7.87
N GLY A 80 -14.19 -9.47 8.39
CA GLY A 80 -13.88 -9.44 9.81
C GLY A 80 -14.86 -8.61 10.65
N LEU A 81 -15.46 -7.54 10.10
CA LEU A 81 -16.47 -6.75 10.80
C LEU A 81 -17.78 -7.51 11.05
N LYS A 82 -18.07 -8.55 10.28
CA LYS A 82 -19.29 -9.38 10.41
C LYS A 82 -19.14 -10.50 11.44
N ARG A 83 -17.96 -10.64 12.06
CA ARG A 83 -17.66 -11.70 13.02
C ARG A 83 -18.50 -11.52 14.30
N ARG A 84 -19.30 -12.53 14.67
CA ARG A 84 -20.17 -12.50 15.88
C ARG A 84 -19.41 -12.19 17.16
N ASN A 85 -18.20 -12.72 17.33
CA ASN A 85 -17.36 -12.52 18.51
C ASN A 85 -16.20 -11.53 18.29
N LEU A 86 -16.38 -10.52 17.43
CA LEU A 86 -15.33 -9.56 17.06
C LEU A 86 -14.67 -8.89 18.28
N ASN A 87 -15.44 -8.41 19.25
CA ASN A 87 -14.89 -7.73 20.42
C ASN A 87 -14.05 -8.66 21.30
N ALA A 88 -14.51 -9.90 21.50
CA ALA A 88 -13.75 -10.91 22.25
C ALA A 88 -12.47 -11.31 21.51
N PHE A 89 -12.53 -11.43 20.18
CA PHE A 89 -11.36 -11.67 19.33
C PHE A 89 -10.33 -10.55 19.48
N ILE A 90 -10.73 -9.28 19.38
CA ILE A 90 -9.83 -8.12 19.55
C ILE A 90 -9.20 -8.11 20.93
N LYS A 91 -9.99 -8.39 21.98
CA LYS A 91 -9.47 -8.47 23.35
C LYS A 91 -8.37 -9.54 23.48
N LYS A 92 -8.51 -10.66 22.79
CA LYS A 92 -7.52 -11.75 22.75
C LYS A 92 -6.24 -11.37 21.99
N GLU A 93 -6.36 -10.65 20.87
CA GLU A 93 -5.20 -10.17 20.08
C GLU A 93 -4.34 -9.15 20.84
N GLY A 94 -4.96 -8.41 21.77
CA GLY A 94 -4.26 -7.56 22.74
C GLY A 94 -4.08 -6.10 22.33
N ARG A 95 -3.86 -5.25 23.34
CA ARG A 95 -3.82 -3.78 23.22
C ARG A 95 -2.79 -3.25 22.21
N ARG A 96 -1.66 -3.95 22.05
CA ARG A 96 -0.61 -3.57 21.10
C ARG A 96 -1.11 -3.59 19.65
N LYS A 97 -1.92 -4.58 19.27
CA LYS A 97 -2.49 -4.71 17.92
C LYS A 97 -3.57 -3.65 17.68
N GLU A 98 -4.37 -3.34 18.69
CA GLU A 98 -5.35 -2.24 18.62
C GLU A 98 -4.67 -0.89 18.35
N ILE A 99 -3.63 -0.54 19.12
CA ILE A 99 -2.89 0.73 18.93
C ILE A 99 -2.31 0.79 17.51
N LEU A 100 -1.72 -0.32 17.05
CA LEU A 100 -1.13 -0.40 15.73
C LEU A 100 -2.17 -0.19 14.61
N ALA A 101 -3.33 -0.86 14.72
CA ALA A 101 -4.40 -0.73 13.75
C ALA A 101 -4.98 0.69 13.72
N LYS A 102 -5.18 1.33 14.88
CA LYS A 102 -5.63 2.74 14.95
C LYS A 102 -4.64 3.70 14.29
N ARG A 103 -3.34 3.50 14.52
CA ARG A 103 -2.28 4.26 13.86
C ARG A 103 -2.35 4.10 12.34
N VAL A 104 -2.48 2.87 11.85
CA VAL A 104 -2.60 2.60 10.41
C VAL A 104 -3.83 3.27 9.80
N VAL A 105 -4.98 3.22 10.48
CA VAL A 105 -6.21 3.90 10.00
C VAL A 105 -5.97 5.40 9.86
N LYS A 106 -5.37 6.04 10.87
CA LYS A 106 -5.02 7.46 10.82
C LYS A 106 -4.12 7.78 9.62
N GLU A 107 -3.01 7.07 9.49
CA GLU A 107 -2.05 7.32 8.41
C GLU A 107 -2.65 7.12 7.00
N VAL A 108 -3.47 6.09 6.82
CA VAL A 108 -4.01 5.74 5.50
C VAL A 108 -5.19 6.62 5.11
N PHE A 109 -6.14 6.84 6.01
CA PHE A 109 -7.41 7.49 5.68
C PHE A 109 -7.48 8.96 6.08
N GLU A 110 -6.72 9.40 7.09
CA GLU A 110 -6.73 10.80 7.55
C GLU A 110 -5.54 11.59 6.99
N GLU A 111 -4.35 10.98 6.99
CA GLU A 111 -3.10 11.61 6.51
C GLU A 111 -2.80 11.30 5.04
N ASN A 112 -3.63 10.48 4.39
CA ASN A 112 -3.52 10.09 2.99
C ASN A 112 -2.11 9.63 2.58
N CYS A 113 -1.52 8.68 3.32
CA CYS A 113 -0.17 8.21 3.04
C CYS A 113 -0.04 7.57 1.64
N ALA A 114 1.19 7.55 1.10
CA ALA A 114 1.49 7.01 -0.22
C ALA A 114 1.05 5.55 -0.38
N ASP A 115 0.43 5.22 -1.53
CA ASP A 115 0.01 3.87 -1.86
C ASP A 115 1.13 3.03 -2.47
N PHE A 116 1.75 2.15 -1.68
CA PHE A 116 2.72 1.18 -2.19
C PHE A 116 2.10 -0.10 -2.75
N THR A 117 0.76 -0.24 -2.69
CA THR A 117 0.02 -1.38 -3.25
C THR A 117 -0.30 -1.19 -4.73
N ASN A 118 0.10 -0.04 -5.31
CA ASN A 118 -0.10 0.31 -6.72
C ASN A 118 -1.58 0.20 -7.14
N GLY A 119 -2.48 0.74 -6.31
CA GLY A 119 -3.91 0.78 -6.57
C GLY A 119 -4.61 -0.58 -6.42
N ALA A 120 -4.03 -1.55 -5.72
CA ALA A 120 -4.65 -2.86 -5.52
C ALA A 120 -6.01 -2.72 -4.83
N THR A 121 -6.99 -3.50 -5.28
CA THR A 121 -8.38 -3.48 -4.78
C THR A 121 -8.77 -4.79 -4.12
N HIS A 122 -7.98 -5.85 -4.25
CA HIS A 122 -8.26 -7.13 -3.60
C HIS A 122 -6.95 -7.73 -3.08
N TYR A 123 -7.08 -8.64 -2.13
CA TYR A 123 -5.97 -9.43 -1.62
C TYR A 123 -6.46 -10.81 -1.20
N GLU A 124 -5.57 -11.80 -1.23
CA GLU A 124 -5.82 -13.15 -0.71
C GLU A 124 -4.52 -13.76 -0.17
N ASN A 125 -4.63 -14.61 0.85
CA ASN A 125 -3.53 -15.42 1.34
C ASN A 125 -3.46 -16.75 0.58
N LEU A 126 -2.76 -16.75 -0.56
CA LEU A 126 -2.58 -17.94 -1.39
C LEU A 126 -1.69 -19.02 -0.76
N GLU A 127 -0.98 -18.72 0.33
CA GLU A 127 -0.21 -19.74 1.06
C GLU A 127 -1.10 -20.61 1.94
N SER A 128 -2.27 -20.09 2.34
CA SER A 128 -3.22 -20.79 3.21
C SER A 128 -4.51 -21.19 2.50
N PHE A 129 -4.83 -20.56 1.36
CA PHE A 129 -6.08 -20.79 0.63
C PHE A 129 -5.81 -20.90 -0.87
N PRO A 130 -6.59 -21.72 -1.61
CA PRO A 130 -6.49 -21.78 -3.07
C PRO A 130 -6.95 -20.47 -3.71
N THR A 131 -6.57 -20.25 -4.98
CA THR A 131 -7.01 -19.08 -5.74
C THR A 131 -8.55 -19.03 -5.83
N PRO A 132 -9.18 -17.95 -5.34
CA PRO A 132 -10.62 -17.87 -5.31
C PRO A 132 -11.20 -17.59 -6.72
N PRO A 133 -12.43 -18.02 -7.01
CA PRO A 133 -13.02 -17.86 -8.34
C PRO A 133 -13.07 -16.42 -8.85
N TRP A 134 -13.28 -15.44 -7.96
CA TRP A 134 -13.30 -14.02 -8.32
C TRP A 134 -11.95 -13.45 -8.76
N ALA A 135 -10.85 -14.13 -8.43
CA ALA A 135 -9.49 -13.69 -8.77
C ALA A 135 -9.00 -14.22 -10.13
N LYS A 136 -9.72 -15.15 -10.78
CA LYS A 136 -9.26 -15.84 -12.00
C LYS A 136 -8.89 -14.90 -13.14
N ASP A 137 -9.65 -13.82 -13.31
CA ASP A 137 -9.44 -12.84 -14.38
C ASP A 137 -8.78 -11.55 -13.90
N MET A 138 -8.28 -11.52 -12.66
CA MET A 138 -7.63 -10.36 -12.08
C MET A 138 -6.12 -10.35 -12.36
N ILE A 139 -5.53 -9.16 -12.40
CA ILE A 139 -4.09 -8.98 -12.51
C ILE A 139 -3.48 -9.05 -11.11
N ILE A 140 -2.50 -9.94 -10.91
CA ILE A 140 -1.66 -9.92 -9.71
C ILE A 140 -0.73 -8.72 -9.80
N ILE A 141 -0.81 -7.81 -8.82
CA ILE A 141 0.01 -6.61 -8.76
C ILE A 141 1.36 -6.91 -8.10
N ARG A 142 1.32 -7.52 -6.92
CA ARG A 142 2.50 -7.92 -6.13
C ARG A 142 2.10 -8.78 -4.95
N LYS A 143 3.10 -9.35 -4.26
CA LYS A 143 2.96 -10.01 -2.97
C LYS A 143 3.55 -9.15 -1.85
N GLU A 144 2.85 -9.04 -0.73
CA GLU A 144 3.26 -8.32 0.48
C GLU A 144 3.00 -9.20 1.71
N GLY A 145 4.06 -9.76 2.29
CA GLY A 145 3.93 -10.82 3.30
C GLY A 145 3.15 -12.01 2.73
N LYS A 146 2.10 -12.41 3.43
CA LYS A 146 1.19 -13.49 2.96
C LYS A 146 0.14 -13.02 1.97
N HIS A 147 -0.03 -11.72 1.76
CA HIS A 147 -1.06 -11.19 0.88
C HIS A 147 -0.59 -11.12 -0.56
N THR A 148 -1.27 -11.84 -1.45
CA THR A 148 -1.19 -11.63 -2.89
C THR A 148 -2.20 -10.56 -3.26
N LEU A 149 -1.75 -9.45 -3.85
CA LEU A 149 -2.58 -8.28 -4.16
C LEU A 149 -3.04 -8.31 -5.62
N TYR A 150 -4.30 -7.96 -5.85
CA TYR A 150 -4.92 -8.01 -7.18
C TYR A 150 -5.57 -6.68 -7.57
N ASN A 151 -5.72 -6.49 -8.88
CA ASN A 151 -6.53 -5.44 -9.48
C ASN A 151 -7.33 -5.95 -10.68
N TYR A 152 -8.39 -5.24 -11.04
CA TYR A 152 -9.11 -5.53 -12.29
C TYR A 152 -8.19 -5.30 -13.49
N LYS A 153 -8.37 -6.09 -14.55
CA LYS A 153 -7.77 -5.78 -15.86
C LYS A 153 -8.24 -4.40 -16.30
N ARG A 154 -7.31 -3.55 -16.75
CA ARG A 154 -7.69 -2.34 -17.48
C ARG A 154 -8.23 -2.82 -18.82
N ASN A 155 -9.44 -2.39 -19.17
CA ASN A 155 -9.90 -2.51 -20.55
C ASN A 155 -9.02 -1.52 -21.32
N GLU A 156 -8.03 -2.03 -22.05
CA GLU A 156 -7.22 -1.25 -22.98
C GLU A 156 -8.04 -0.83 -24.20
#